data_AF-A0A7C9E196-F1
#
_entry.id   AF-A0A7C9E196-F1
#
_cell.length_a   1.000
_cell.length_b   1.000
_cell.length_c   1.000
_cell.angle_alpha   90.00
_cell.angle_beta   90.00
_cell.angle_gamma   90.00
#
_symmetry.space_group_name_H-M   'P 1'
#
loop_
_entity.id
_entity.type
_entity.pdbx_description
1 polymer ?
#
loop_
_entity_poly.entity_id
_entity_poly.type
_entity_poly.pdbx_seq_one_letter_code
_entity_poly.pdbx_strand_id
1 'polypeptide(L)'
;RFRDIVSGKTGITFRRKEFVRIMPNYVQHGGIRSYGVDAELARQKGSELTNNGLVEEWERLNEECKGTKNTAGSVGIIVRDPSKPPPKIKLVARKGKLEIDQEEVGVEPNGTEFTIAVKDSPELDSSALVVGRVIEGMDVVEKIGKVKTVQENTSSPYFRVAKLIGDKRAVVAERGFNRPYSKVVVTNCGLE
;
A
#
# COMPACT_ATOMS: atom_id res chain seq x y z
N ARG A 1 7.24 4.18 -14.27
CA ARG A 1 6.93 3.00 -13.39
C ARG A 1 5.51 2.45 -13.57
N PHE A 2 4.45 3.12 -13.09
CA PHE A 2 3.08 2.60 -13.20
C PHE A 2 2.69 2.27 -14.65
N ARG A 3 2.96 3.20 -15.57
CA ARG A 3 2.76 3.02 -17.02
C ARG A 3 3.49 1.79 -17.59
N ASP A 4 4.74 1.56 -17.17
CA ASP A 4 5.57 0.47 -17.69
C ASP A 4 5.02 -0.90 -17.27
N ILE A 5 4.56 -1.01 -16.02
CA ILE A 5 3.93 -2.22 -15.49
C ILE A 5 2.59 -2.47 -16.18
N VAL A 6 1.75 -1.43 -16.33
CA VAL A 6 0.48 -1.56 -17.06
C VAL A 6 0.70 -2.05 -18.49
N SER A 7 1.73 -1.54 -19.17
CA SER A 7 2.06 -1.94 -20.54
C SER A 7 2.63 -3.35 -20.69
N GLY A 8 3.13 -3.96 -19.61
CA GLY A 8 3.74 -5.28 -19.65
C GLY A 8 5.06 -5.36 -20.43
N LYS A 9 5.68 -4.22 -20.82
CA LYS A 9 6.94 -4.19 -21.60
C LYS A 9 8.07 -4.98 -20.95
N THR A 10 8.13 -4.97 -19.62
CA THR A 10 9.14 -5.69 -18.85
C THR A 10 8.76 -7.14 -18.59
N GLY A 11 7.64 -7.64 -19.12
CA GLY A 11 7.10 -8.97 -18.84
C GLY A 11 6.38 -9.07 -17.49
N ILE A 12 6.26 -7.95 -16.77
CA ILE A 12 5.55 -7.85 -15.50
C ILE A 12 4.36 -6.94 -15.69
N THR A 13 3.20 -7.36 -15.19
CA THR A 13 1.94 -6.64 -15.38
C THR A 13 1.01 -6.76 -14.18
N PHE A 14 0.06 -5.83 -14.06
CA PHE A 14 -1.03 -5.93 -13.10
C PHE A 14 -2.10 -6.95 -13.52
N ARG A 15 -2.01 -7.52 -14.73
CA ARG A 15 -2.90 -8.59 -15.16
C ARG A 15 -2.86 -9.78 -14.20
N ARG A 16 -4.04 -10.27 -13.84
CA ARG A 16 -4.28 -11.35 -12.85
C ARG A 16 -3.84 -11.03 -11.42
N LYS A 17 -3.54 -9.77 -11.10
CA LYS A 17 -3.26 -9.32 -9.73
C LYS A 17 -4.55 -8.88 -9.05
N GLU A 18 -4.57 -9.00 -7.73
CA GLU A 18 -5.77 -8.84 -6.92
C GLU A 18 -5.71 -7.60 -6.03
N PHE A 19 -6.89 -7.07 -5.71
CA PHE A 19 -7.05 -6.09 -4.64
C PHE A 19 -6.96 -6.81 -3.29
N VAL A 20 -5.98 -6.39 -2.48
CA VAL A 20 -5.63 -7.06 -1.22
C VAL A 20 -6.38 -6.47 -0.03
N ARG A 21 -6.77 -5.19 -0.13
CA ARG A 21 -7.41 -4.47 0.95
C ARG A 21 -8.43 -3.48 0.39
N ILE A 22 -9.61 -3.46 0.98
CA ILE A 22 -10.72 -2.59 0.60
C ILE A 22 -11.16 -1.85 1.86
N MET A 23 -10.93 -0.54 1.86
CA MET A 23 -11.32 0.37 2.93
C MET A 23 -12.59 1.14 2.53
N PRO A 24 -13.32 1.71 3.50
CA PRO A 24 -14.46 2.58 3.20
C PRO A 24 -14.10 3.77 2.31
N ASN A 25 -12.87 4.27 2.39
CA ASN A 25 -12.41 5.48 1.70
C ASN A 25 -11.56 5.19 0.45
N TYR A 26 -10.87 4.05 0.39
CA TYR A 26 -9.99 3.70 -0.72
C TYR A 26 -9.89 2.19 -0.94
N VAL A 27 -9.47 1.78 -2.13
CA VAL A 27 -9.16 0.39 -2.47
C VAL A 27 -7.67 0.24 -2.76
N GLN A 28 -7.05 -0.82 -2.29
CA GLN A 28 -5.62 -1.09 -2.45
C GLN A 28 -5.39 -2.34 -3.28
N HIS A 29 -4.61 -2.16 -4.34
CA HIS A 29 -4.13 -3.22 -5.20
C HIS A 29 -2.82 -3.81 -4.67
N GLY A 30 -2.71 -5.14 -4.65
CA GLY A 30 -1.57 -5.87 -4.06
C GLY A 30 -0.26 -5.81 -4.85
N GLY A 31 -0.19 -4.98 -5.88
CA GLY A 31 1.00 -4.75 -6.69
C GLY A 31 1.59 -6.03 -7.28
N ILE A 32 2.90 -6.01 -7.46
CA ILE A 32 3.69 -7.16 -7.86
C ILE A 32 4.35 -7.74 -6.60
N ARG A 33 4.27 -9.06 -6.47
CA ARG A 33 4.88 -9.76 -5.32
C ARG A 33 6.40 -9.63 -5.40
N SER A 34 7.05 -9.47 -4.25
CA SER A 34 8.52 -9.46 -4.12
C SER A 34 9.19 -10.82 -4.32
N TYR A 35 8.39 -11.87 -4.56
CA TYR A 35 8.84 -13.24 -4.73
C TYR A 35 8.08 -13.94 -5.85
N GLY A 36 8.70 -14.97 -6.43
CA GLY A 36 8.18 -15.73 -7.57
C GLY A 36 8.68 -15.21 -8.91
N VAL A 37 8.17 -15.81 -9.99
CA VAL A 37 8.63 -15.60 -11.37
C VAL A 37 8.64 -14.12 -11.77
N ASP A 38 7.61 -13.36 -11.39
CA ASP A 38 7.52 -11.93 -11.68
C ASP A 38 8.61 -11.10 -10.98
N ALA A 39 9.00 -11.49 -9.77
CA ALA A 39 10.07 -10.81 -9.01
C ALA A 39 11.45 -11.13 -9.57
N GLU A 40 11.66 -12.38 -10.02
CA GLU A 40 12.88 -12.80 -10.70
C GLU A 40 13.05 -12.06 -12.03
N LEU A 41 11.98 -11.95 -12.81
CA LEU A 41 11.93 -11.14 -14.03
C LEU A 41 12.23 -9.66 -13.78
N ALA A 42 11.75 -9.10 -12.67
CA ALA A 42 12.03 -7.72 -12.28
C ALA A 42 13.53 -7.50 -12.04
N ARG A 43 14.13 -8.40 -11.25
CA ARG A 43 15.55 -8.37 -10.89
C ARG A 43 16.45 -8.59 -12.10
N GLN A 44 16.13 -9.57 -12.95
CA GLN A 44 16.92 -9.88 -14.15
C GLN A 44 16.95 -8.73 -15.16
N LYS A 45 15.86 -7.97 -15.28
CA LYS A 45 15.75 -6.87 -16.25
C LYS A 45 16.26 -5.53 -15.72
N GLY A 46 16.90 -5.49 -14.55
CA GLY A 46 17.44 -4.25 -13.98
C GLY A 46 16.36 -3.21 -13.63
N SER A 47 15.08 -3.59 -13.62
CA SER A 47 14.01 -2.79 -13.06
C SER A 47 14.13 -2.93 -11.55
N GLU A 48 15.08 -2.21 -10.96
CA GLU A 48 15.17 -2.09 -9.53
C GLU A 48 13.86 -1.46 -9.05
N LEU A 49 12.97 -2.29 -8.52
CA LEU A 49 11.73 -1.86 -7.89
C LEU A 49 12.02 -1.20 -6.54
N THR A 50 13.20 -0.61 -6.34
CA THR A 50 13.58 0.09 -5.14
C THR A 50 12.64 1.28 -4.92
N ASN A 51 12.29 1.48 -3.66
CA ASN A 51 11.38 2.55 -3.25
C ASN A 51 12.06 3.91 -3.15
N ASN A 52 13.38 3.94 -3.11
CA ASN A 52 14.12 5.12 -2.65
C ASN A 52 13.76 6.39 -3.46
N GLY A 53 13.68 6.28 -4.79
CA GLY A 53 13.26 7.41 -5.62
C GLY A 53 11.80 7.85 -5.40
N LEU A 54 10.90 6.92 -5.08
CA LEU A 54 9.51 7.26 -4.76
C LEU A 54 9.38 7.93 -3.39
N VAL A 55 10.24 7.56 -2.43
CA VAL A 55 10.30 8.20 -1.11
C VAL A 55 10.74 9.65 -1.25
N GLU A 56 11.81 9.91 -1.99
CA GLU A 56 12.31 11.27 -2.24
C GLU A 56 11.28 12.16 -2.97
N GLU A 57 10.61 11.62 -4.01
CA GLU A 57 9.55 12.33 -4.71
C GLU A 57 8.36 12.64 -3.82
N TRP A 58 7.98 11.69 -2.97
CA TRP A 58 6.89 11.84 -2.02
C TRP A 58 7.21 12.90 -0.94
N GLU A 59 8.42 12.89 -0.38
CA GLU A 59 8.86 13.88 0.60
C GLU A 59 8.84 15.30 0.02
N ARG A 60 9.39 15.49 -1.18
CA ARG A 60 9.37 16.79 -1.89
C ARG A 60 7.94 17.31 -2.10
N LEU A 61 7.04 16.45 -2.58
CA LEU A 61 5.64 16.83 -2.79
C LEU A 61 4.91 17.11 -1.47
N ASN A 62 5.35 16.53 -0.36
CA ASN A 62 4.79 16.79 0.97
C ASN A 62 5.23 18.12 1.55
N GLU A 63 6.42 18.59 1.21
CA GLU A 63 6.88 19.93 1.57
C GLU A 63 6.15 21.03 0.77
N GLU A 64 5.93 20.80 -0.52
CA GLU A 64 5.29 21.78 -1.41
C GLU A 64 3.77 21.95 -1.17
N CYS A 65 3.06 20.84 -0.91
CA CYS A 65 1.60 20.82 -0.87
C CYS A 65 1.07 20.36 0.50
N LYS A 66 0.54 21.29 1.30
CA LYS A 66 0.04 21.05 2.67
C LYS A 66 -1.45 20.63 2.77
N GLY A 67 -2.13 20.44 1.64
CA GLY A 67 -3.56 20.06 1.60
C GLY A 67 -3.77 18.57 1.35
N THR A 68 -5.02 18.11 1.48
CA THR A 68 -5.41 16.72 1.16
C THR A 68 -5.15 16.44 -0.32
N LYS A 69 -4.26 15.49 -0.61
CA LYS A 69 -3.88 15.16 -2.00
C LYS A 69 -4.74 14.05 -2.55
N ASN A 70 -5.06 13.08 -1.70
CA ASN A 70 -5.90 11.94 -2.05
C ASN A 70 -7.39 12.32 -1.99
N THR A 71 -7.85 13.05 -3.00
CA THR A 71 -9.28 13.32 -3.22
C THR A 71 -9.97 12.14 -3.90
N ALA A 72 -11.31 12.10 -3.86
CA ALA A 72 -12.10 11.08 -4.55
C ALA A 72 -11.68 10.92 -6.03
N GLY A 73 -11.42 9.68 -6.46
CA GLY A 73 -10.95 9.32 -7.80
C GLY A 73 -9.44 9.41 -7.99
N SER A 74 -8.67 9.82 -6.99
CA SER A 74 -7.20 9.84 -7.08
C SER A 74 -6.61 8.43 -7.13
N VAL A 75 -5.54 8.26 -7.91
CA VAL A 75 -4.73 7.05 -8.00
C VAL A 75 -3.37 7.34 -7.40
N GLY A 76 -2.99 6.60 -6.37
CA GLY A 76 -1.71 6.77 -5.67
C GLY A 76 -0.87 5.51 -5.66
N ILE A 77 0.46 5.63 -5.67
CA ILE A 77 1.39 4.53 -5.43
C ILE A 77 1.72 4.51 -3.94
N ILE A 78 1.69 3.32 -3.33
CA ILE A 78 2.07 3.16 -1.92
C ILE A 78 3.58 3.20 -1.81
N VAL A 79 4.06 4.19 -1.05
CA VAL A 79 5.48 4.43 -0.78
C VAL A 79 5.84 3.98 0.64
N ARG A 80 4.91 4.11 1.58
CA ARG A 80 5.02 3.59 2.95
C ARG A 80 3.78 2.77 3.28
N ASP A 81 3.92 1.77 4.15
CA ASP A 81 2.75 0.98 4.55
C ASP A 81 1.77 1.86 5.36
N PRO A 82 0.53 2.11 4.88
CA PRO A 82 -0.44 2.96 5.56
C PRO A 82 -0.87 2.41 6.93
N SER A 83 -0.65 1.11 7.18
CA SER A 83 -0.95 0.50 8.47
C SER A 83 0.14 0.72 9.51
N LYS A 84 1.34 1.13 9.12
CA LYS A 84 2.42 1.38 10.07
C LYS A 84 2.29 2.81 10.60
N PRO A 85 2.33 3.00 11.94
CA PRO A 85 2.44 4.35 12.48
C PRO A 85 3.73 5.00 11.97
N PRO A 86 3.78 6.35 11.85
CA PRO A 86 4.99 7.04 11.45
C PRO A 86 6.17 6.61 12.32
N PRO A 87 7.38 6.46 11.75
CA PRO A 87 8.54 5.95 12.46
C PRO A 87 8.78 6.79 13.70
N LYS A 88 8.66 6.16 14.88
CA LYS A 88 8.95 6.82 16.15
C LYS A 88 10.45 6.84 16.31
N ILE A 89 11.03 8.04 16.22
CA ILE A 89 12.45 8.27 16.51
C ILE A 89 12.69 7.85 17.96
N LYS A 90 13.48 6.79 18.16
CA LYS A 90 13.95 6.38 19.49
C LYS A 90 15.43 6.69 19.60
N LEU A 91 15.81 7.32 20.70
CA LEU A 91 17.19 7.47 21.11
C LEU A 91 17.62 6.17 21.79
N VAL A 92 18.42 5.35 21.11
CA VAL A 92 18.90 4.06 21.61
C VAL A 92 20.39 4.18 21.90
N ALA A 93 20.80 3.76 23.10
CA ALA A 93 22.22 3.70 23.43
C ALA A 93 22.80 2.40 22.87
N ARG A 94 23.59 2.48 21.79
CA ARG A 94 24.36 1.34 21.24
C ARG A 94 25.84 1.63 21.44
N LYS A 95 26.56 0.65 22.02
CA LYS A 95 28.02 0.72 22.23
C LYS A 95 28.50 2.01 22.93
N GLY A 96 27.71 2.54 23.88
CA GLY A 96 28.05 3.75 24.63
C GLY A 96 27.85 5.08 23.88
N LYS A 97 27.24 5.06 22.68
CA LYS A 97 26.81 6.26 21.96
C LYS A 97 25.30 6.27 21.79
N LEU A 98 24.74 7.48 21.79
CA LEU A 98 23.33 7.73 21.54
C LEU A 98 23.11 7.72 20.02
N GLU A 99 22.43 6.69 19.51
CA GLU A 99 22.05 6.57 18.10
C GLU A 99 20.54 6.79 17.97
N ILE A 100 20.14 7.51 16.92
CA ILE A 100 18.75 7.64 16.52
C ILE A 100 18.41 6.39 15.72
N ASP A 101 17.63 5.49 16.31
CA ASP A 101 17.17 4.26 15.68
C ASP A 101 15.73 4.48 15.20
N GLN A 102 15.51 4.40 13.89
CA GLN A 102 14.18 4.32 13.31
C GLN A 102 13.80 2.84 13.28
N GLU A 103 13.03 2.41 14.27
CA GLU A 103 12.55 1.02 14.35
C GLU A 103 11.49 0.79 13.26
N GLU A 104 11.94 0.38 12.07
CA GLU A 104 11.07 -0.01 10.97
C GLU A 104 10.69 -1.49 11.12
N VAL A 105 9.48 -1.74 11.62
CA VAL A 105 8.95 -3.10 11.70
C VAL A 105 8.37 -3.50 10.34
N GLY A 106 9.12 -4.33 9.59
CA GLY A 106 8.62 -5.11 8.45
C GLY A 106 9.07 -4.61 7.07
N VAL A 107 8.89 -5.47 6.06
CA VAL A 107 9.30 -5.24 4.66
C VAL A 107 8.72 -3.93 4.13
N GLU A 108 9.57 -3.09 3.52
CA GLU A 108 9.14 -1.89 2.80
C GLU A 108 8.26 -2.29 1.61
N PRO A 109 7.21 -1.50 1.26
CA PRO A 109 6.37 -1.82 0.11
C PRO A 109 7.23 -1.94 -1.16
N ASN A 110 6.88 -2.74 -2.16
CA ASN A 110 7.74 -2.84 -3.36
C ASN A 110 7.50 -1.71 -4.36
N GLY A 111 6.90 -0.58 -3.97
CA GLY A 111 6.58 0.57 -4.83
C GLY A 111 5.71 0.26 -6.06
N THR A 112 5.05 -0.91 -6.07
CA THR A 112 4.18 -1.38 -7.16
C THR A 112 2.73 -1.52 -6.72
N GLU A 113 2.50 -1.47 -5.41
CA GLU A 113 1.17 -1.39 -4.84
C GLU A 113 0.61 0.00 -5.09
N PHE A 114 -0.68 0.06 -5.41
CA PHE A 114 -1.35 1.32 -5.69
C PHE A 114 -2.72 1.35 -5.03
N THR A 115 -3.21 2.54 -4.74
CA THR A 115 -4.52 2.81 -4.17
C THR A 115 -5.36 3.60 -5.15
N ILE A 116 -6.68 3.42 -5.05
CA ILE A 116 -7.67 4.28 -5.69
C ILE A 116 -8.57 4.82 -4.60
N ALA A 117 -8.62 6.14 -4.44
CA ALA A 117 -9.48 6.81 -3.48
C ALA A 117 -10.93 6.77 -3.98
N VAL A 118 -11.83 6.18 -3.20
CA VAL A 118 -13.28 6.23 -3.42
C VAL A 118 -13.85 7.55 -2.90
N LYS A 119 -13.29 8.02 -1.78
CA LYS A 119 -13.62 9.27 -1.10
C LYS A 119 -12.34 10.01 -0.74
N ASP A 120 -12.47 11.25 -0.29
CA ASP A 120 -11.34 12.02 0.25
C ASP A 120 -10.70 11.25 1.41
N SER A 121 -9.43 10.92 1.25
CA SER A 121 -8.68 9.99 2.10
C SER A 121 -7.39 10.63 2.61
N PRO A 122 -7.46 11.59 3.55
CA PRO A 122 -6.27 12.25 4.10
C PRO A 122 -5.30 11.28 4.79
N GLU A 123 -5.78 10.11 5.23
CA GLU A 123 -4.92 9.06 5.80
C GLU A 123 -3.85 8.56 4.81
N LEU A 124 -4.14 8.61 3.50
CA LEU A 124 -3.23 8.17 2.47
C LEU A 124 -2.14 9.20 2.15
N ASP A 125 -2.30 10.46 2.53
CA ASP A 125 -1.30 11.50 2.19
C ASP A 125 0.06 11.22 2.84
N SER A 126 0.05 10.53 3.99
CA SER A 126 1.24 10.12 4.75
C SER A 126 2.01 8.92 4.15
N SER A 127 1.39 8.21 3.19
CA SER A 127 1.84 6.87 2.77
C SER A 127 1.79 6.61 1.26
N ALA A 128 0.98 7.38 0.53
CA ALA A 128 0.76 7.24 -0.89
C ALA A 128 1.14 8.51 -1.66
N LEU A 129 1.84 8.31 -2.77
CA LEU A 129 2.16 9.33 -3.75
C LEU A 129 1.11 9.35 -4.84
N VAL A 130 0.37 10.44 -4.99
CA VAL A 130 -0.64 10.59 -6.05
C VAL A 130 0.04 10.67 -7.42
N VAL A 131 -0.30 9.75 -8.32
CA VAL A 131 0.27 9.65 -9.68
C VAL A 131 -0.75 9.93 -10.79
N GLY A 132 -2.04 9.96 -10.49
CA GLY A 132 -3.08 10.20 -11.47
C GLY A 132 -4.48 10.25 -10.89
N ARG A 133 -5.49 10.26 -11.77
CA ARG A 133 -6.92 10.22 -11.42
C ARG A 133 -7.69 9.29 -12.34
N VAL A 134 -8.77 8.74 -11.84
CA VAL A 134 -9.76 7.99 -12.62
C VAL A 134 -10.55 8.98 -13.48
N ILE A 135 -10.58 8.73 -14.80
CA ILE A 135 -11.35 9.54 -15.76
C ILE A 135 -12.71 8.89 -16.01
N GLU A 136 -12.73 7.57 -16.16
CA GLU A 136 -13.93 6.77 -16.44
C GLU A 136 -13.99 5.54 -15.54
N GLY A 137 -15.20 5.00 -15.31
CA GLY A 137 -15.39 3.77 -14.54
C GLY A 137 -15.36 3.93 -13.02
N MET A 138 -15.63 5.12 -12.49
CA MET A 138 -15.71 5.35 -11.04
C MET A 138 -16.80 4.50 -10.36
N ASP A 139 -17.87 4.16 -11.09
CA ASP A 139 -18.92 3.25 -10.62
C ASP A 139 -18.38 1.83 -10.33
N VAL A 140 -17.38 1.37 -11.09
CA VAL A 140 -16.70 0.09 -10.85
C VAL A 140 -15.89 0.16 -9.57
N VAL A 141 -15.16 1.25 -9.35
CA VAL A 141 -14.38 1.47 -8.12
C VAL A 141 -15.30 1.48 -6.90
N GLU A 142 -16.45 2.15 -6.98
CA GLU A 142 -17.46 2.12 -5.92
C GLU A 142 -18.03 0.73 -5.66
N LYS A 143 -18.28 -0.06 -6.71
CA LYS A 143 -18.73 -1.46 -6.58
C LYS A 143 -17.68 -2.31 -5.88
N ILE A 144 -16.40 -2.11 -6.18
CA ILE A 144 -15.29 -2.77 -5.47
C ILE A 144 -15.30 -2.37 -3.98
N GLY A 145 -15.48 -1.08 -3.68
CA GLY A 145 -15.58 -0.57 -2.32
C GLY A 145 -16.72 -1.17 -1.48
N LYS A 146 -17.76 -1.73 -2.12
CA LYS A 146 -18.92 -2.36 -1.47
C LYS A 146 -18.79 -3.88 -1.29
N VAL A 147 -17.69 -4.49 -1.74
CA VAL A 147 -17.46 -5.93 -1.58
C VAL A 147 -17.34 -6.28 -0.09
N LYS A 148 -17.88 -7.44 0.32
CA LYS A 148 -17.76 -7.91 1.70
C LYS A 148 -16.30 -8.16 2.05
N THR A 149 -15.83 -7.53 3.13
CA THR A 149 -14.48 -7.66 3.65
C THR A 149 -14.47 -8.28 5.04
N VAL A 150 -13.30 -8.78 5.45
CA VAL A 150 -13.05 -9.18 6.82
C VAL A 150 -13.22 -7.96 7.73
N GLN A 151 -14.10 -8.09 8.72
CA GLN A 151 -14.41 -7.01 9.65
C GLN A 151 -13.20 -6.66 10.52
N GLU A 152 -12.96 -5.37 10.68
CA GLU A 152 -11.98 -4.87 11.63
C GLU A 152 -12.48 -5.00 13.07
N ASN A 153 -11.72 -5.69 13.92
CA ASN A 153 -12.06 -5.93 15.33
C ASN A 153 -11.05 -5.32 16.31
N THR A 154 -10.26 -4.34 15.86
CA THR A 154 -9.20 -3.68 16.63
C THR A 154 -9.73 -2.97 17.89
N SER A 155 -11.01 -2.56 17.89
CA SER A 155 -11.66 -1.90 19.01
C SER A 155 -12.05 -2.85 20.15
N SER A 156 -12.10 -4.17 19.91
CA SER A 156 -12.53 -5.15 20.90
C SER A 156 -11.52 -5.26 22.06
N PRO A 157 -11.99 -5.28 23.32
CA PRO A 157 -11.10 -5.44 24.48
C PRO A 157 -10.31 -6.76 24.42
N TYR A 158 -10.94 -7.83 23.91
CA TYR A 158 -10.28 -9.13 23.73
C TYR A 158 -9.13 -9.07 22.73
N PHE A 159 -9.31 -8.36 21.62
CA PHE A 159 -8.28 -8.22 20.60
C PHE A 159 -7.09 -7.41 21.10
N ARG A 160 -7.36 -6.32 21.84
CA ARG A 160 -6.32 -5.47 22.46
C ARG A 160 -5.48 -6.26 23.46
N VAL A 161 -6.14 -7.04 24.34
CA VAL A 161 -5.45 -7.89 25.31
C VAL A 161 -4.63 -8.98 24.61
N ALA A 162 -5.19 -9.65 23.60
CA ALA A 162 -4.48 -10.67 22.83
C ALA A 162 -3.22 -10.09 22.15
N LYS A 163 -3.31 -8.87 21.59
CA LYS A 163 -2.16 -8.18 21.00
C LYS A 163 -1.11 -7.79 22.06
N LEU A 164 -1.54 -7.34 23.23
CA LEU A 164 -0.64 -6.96 24.33
C LEU A 164 0.11 -8.17 24.90
N ILE A 165 -0.56 -9.32 25.00
CA ILE A 165 0.03 -10.60 25.45
C ILE A 165 0.93 -11.22 24.36
N GLY A 166 0.86 -10.71 23.12
CA GLY A 166 1.68 -11.21 22.02
C GLY A 166 1.12 -12.48 21.37
N ASP A 167 -0.20 -12.70 21.40
CA ASP A 167 -0.82 -13.81 20.69
C ASP A 167 -0.58 -13.66 19.18
N LYS A 168 0.14 -14.63 18.60
CA LYS A 168 0.46 -14.65 17.17
C LYS A 168 -0.79 -14.65 16.30
N ARG A 169 -1.89 -15.24 16.77
CA ARG A 169 -3.16 -15.30 16.03
C ARG A 169 -3.79 -13.91 15.91
N ALA A 170 -3.67 -13.07 16.93
CA ALA A 170 -4.14 -11.69 16.86
C ALA A 170 -3.35 -10.88 15.82
N VAL A 171 -2.02 -11.07 15.76
CA VAL A 171 -1.15 -10.44 14.75
C VAL A 171 -1.50 -10.89 13.33
N VAL A 172 -1.79 -12.18 13.12
CA VAL A 172 -2.21 -12.71 11.82
C VAL A 172 -3.60 -12.18 11.43
N ALA A 173 -4.54 -12.13 12.38
CA ALA A 173 -5.87 -11.58 12.15
C ALA A 173 -5.83 -10.10 11.75
N GLU A 174 -4.99 -9.30 12.42
CA GLU A 174 -4.79 -7.88 12.09
C GLU A 174 -4.42 -7.67 10.63
N ARG A 175 -3.49 -8.48 10.12
CA ARG A 175 -3.03 -8.42 8.72
C ARG A 175 -4.13 -8.81 7.73
N GLY A 176 -5.11 -9.61 8.16
CA GLY A 176 -6.22 -10.07 7.34
C GLY A 176 -7.43 -9.14 7.32
N PHE A 177 -7.47 -8.12 8.18
CA PHE A 177 -8.58 -7.17 8.21
C PHE A 177 -8.73 -6.44 6.88
N ASN A 178 -9.99 -6.19 6.51
CA ASN A 178 -10.37 -5.47 5.32
C ASN A 178 -9.95 -6.13 4.00
N ARG A 179 -9.49 -7.38 4.06
CA ARG A 179 -9.31 -8.22 2.88
C ARG A 179 -10.68 -8.64 2.36
N PRO A 180 -10.94 -8.58 1.04
CA PRO A 180 -12.20 -9.04 0.49
C PRO A 180 -12.34 -10.56 0.59
N TYR A 181 -13.55 -11.05 0.91
CA TYR A 181 -13.84 -12.48 0.89
C TYR A 181 -13.79 -13.05 -0.53
N SER A 182 -14.29 -12.28 -1.50
CA SER A 182 -14.24 -12.59 -2.92
C SER A 182 -13.06 -11.88 -3.57
N LYS A 183 -12.20 -12.62 -4.27
CA LYS A 183 -11.05 -12.03 -4.95
C LYS A 183 -11.50 -11.08 -6.06
N VAL A 184 -11.09 -9.82 -5.97
CA VAL A 184 -11.25 -8.83 -7.04
C VAL A 184 -9.94 -8.79 -7.81
N VAL A 185 -9.99 -9.18 -9.09
CA VAL A 185 -8.79 -9.40 -9.92
C VAL A 185 -8.84 -8.52 -11.16
N VAL A 186 -7.70 -7.92 -11.51
CA VAL A 186 -7.53 -7.21 -12.79
C VAL A 186 -7.43 -8.25 -13.91
N THR A 187 -8.49 -8.39 -14.71
CA THR A 187 -8.52 -9.38 -15.81
C THR A 187 -7.61 -9.00 -16.97
N ASN A 188 -7.59 -7.71 -17.31
CA ASN A 188 -6.75 -7.12 -18.33
C ASN A 188 -6.37 -5.68 -17.97
N CYS A 189 -5.20 -5.25 -18.43
CA CYS A 189 -4.74 -3.87 -18.33
C CYS A 189 -3.77 -3.59 -19.48
N GLY A 190 -3.74 -2.36 -19.98
CA GLY A 190 -2.89 -1.96 -21.10
C GLY A 190 -2.86 -0.45 -21.22
N LEU A 191 -2.08 0.02 -22.20
CA LEU A 191 -2.13 1.42 -22.61
C LEU A 191 -3.10 1.51 -23.80
N GLU A 192 -3.96 2.52 -23.77
CA GLU A 192 -4.70 2.98 -24.94
C GLU A 192 -3.81 3.83 -25.85
#